data_AF-A0A3B8W5F5-F1
#
_entry.id   AF-A0A3B8W5F5-F1
#
_cell.length_a   1.000
_cell.length_b   1.000
_cell.length_c   1.000
_cell.angle_alpha   90.00
_cell.angle_beta   90.00
_cell.angle_gamma   90.00
#
_symmetry.space_group_name_H-M   'P 1'
#
loop_
_entity.id
_entity.type
_entity.pdbx_description
1 polymer ?
#
loop_
_entity_poly.entity_id
_entity_poly.type
_entity_poly.pdbx_seq_one_letter_code
_entity_poly.pdbx_strand_id
1 'polypeptide(L)' 'MSERELIKLEATIRTKMEDIRKQRVTLKESGIGGLMNTLKKVDEALYEKIMPEYKKMVTESNIFK' A
#
# COMPACT_ATOMS: atom_id res chain seq x y z
N MET A 1 -6.21 1.10 -17.89
CA MET A 1 -5.43 1.97 -16.99
C MET A 1 -4.16 2.35 -17.73
N SER A 2 -3.77 3.63 -17.75
CA SER A 2 -2.55 4.07 -18.46
C SER A 2 -1.34 4.01 -17.52
N GLU A 3 -0.12 3.95 -18.06
CA GLU A 3 1.13 3.99 -17.27
C GLU A 3 1.16 5.13 -16.24
N ARG A 4 0.68 6.32 -16.62
CA ARG A 4 0.56 7.47 -15.70
C ARG A 4 -0.31 7.18 -14.48
N GLU A 5 -1.39 6.43 -14.66
CA GLU A 5 -2.30 6.08 -13.57
C GLU A 5 -1.71 4.97 -12.69
N LEU A 6 -0.94 4.04 -13.28
CA LEU A 6 -0.18 3.05 -12.53
C LEU A 6 0.88 3.71 -11.63
N ILE A 7 1.63 4.67 -12.17
CA ILE A 7 2.64 5.42 -11.42
C ILE A 7 2.00 6.18 -10.25
N LYS A 8 0.84 6.83 -10.48
CA LYS A 8 0.10 7.50 -9.40
C LYS A 8 -0.41 6.52 -8.35
N LEU A 9 -0.91 5.36 -8.78
CA LEU A 9 -1.39 4.31 -7.88
C LEU A 9 -0.25 3.83 -6.97
N GLU A 10 0.91 3.53 -7.56
CA GLU A 10 2.11 3.15 -6.83
C GLU A 10 2.52 4.23 -5.83
N ALA A 11 2.64 5.48 -6.27
CA ALA A 11 3.01 6.60 -5.41
C ALA A 11 2.02 6.74 -4.24
N THR A 12 0.73 6.63 -4.51
CA THR A 12 -0.33 6.71 -3.49
C THR A 12 -0.22 5.58 -2.47
N ILE A 13 0.07 4.35 -2.91
CA ILE A 13 0.28 3.21 -2.03
C ILE A 13 1.48 3.47 -1.11
N ARG A 14 2.63 3.91 -1.67
CA ARG A 14 3.83 4.21 -0.89
C ARG A 14 3.62 5.33 0.12
N THR A 15 2.94 6.42 -0.27
CA THR A 15 2.59 7.51 0.66
C THR A 15 1.72 7.00 1.81
N LYS A 16 0.69 6.20 1.52
CA LYS A 16 -0.16 5.61 2.57
C LYS A 16 0.61 4.66 3.47
N MET A 17 1.54 3.87 2.93
CA MET A 17 2.43 3.06 3.76
C MET A 17 3.25 3.93 4.71
N GLU A 18 3.78 5.05 4.23
CA GLU A 18 4.55 5.97 5.06
C GLU A 18 3.70 6.61 6.16
N ASP A 19 2.49 7.07 5.85
CA ASP A 19 1.59 7.64 6.87
C ASP A 19 1.21 6.60 7.94
N ILE A 20 1.04 5.32 7.56
CA ILE A 20 0.82 4.21 8.50
C ILE A 20 2.07 3.95 9.35
N ARG A 21 3.27 3.93 8.74
CA ARG A 21 4.55 3.77 9.46
C ARG A 21 4.77 4.91 10.47
N LYS A 22 4.38 6.13 10.12
CA LYS A 22 4.42 7.32 10.98
C LYS A 22 3.27 7.39 11.99
N GLN A 23 2.41 6.36 12.04
CA GLN A 23 1.22 6.30 12.89
C GLN A 23 0.26 7.49 12.72
N ARG A 24 0.27 8.15 11.56
CA ARG A 24 -0.63 9.27 11.25
C ARG A 24 -2.04 8.79 10.93
N VAL A 25 -2.15 7.61 10.34
CA VAL A 25 -3.41 6.94 10.00
C VAL A 25 -3.30 5.45 10.31
N THR A 26 -4.41 4.83 10.68
CA THR A 26 -4.43 3.37 10.81
C THR A 26 -4.53 2.68 9.45
N LEU A 27 -4.16 1.41 9.40
CA LEU A 27 -4.34 0.54 8.23
C LEU A 27 -5.77 0.61 7.66
N LYS A 28 -6.77 0.57 8.55
CA LYS A 28 -8.19 0.64 8.17
C LYS A 28 -8.56 2.01 7.60
N GLU A 29 -8.15 3.10 8.23
CA GLU A 29 -8.45 4.46 7.79
C GLU A 29 -7.75 4.83 6.49
N SER A 30 -6.54 4.31 6.27
CA SER A 30 -5.77 4.59 5.06
C SER A 30 -6.47 4.11 3.78
N GLY A 31 -7.34 3.09 3.86
CA GLY A 31 -7.93 2.44 2.70
C GLY A 31 -6.92 1.73 1.79
N ILE A 32 -5.68 1.51 2.25
CA ILE A 32 -4.58 0.96 1.44
C ILE A 32 -4.89 -0.44 0.90
N GLY A 33 -5.69 -1.25 1.61
CA GLY A 33 -6.10 -2.57 1.14
C GLY A 33 -6.88 -2.54 -0.17
N GLY A 34 -7.69 -1.51 -0.39
CA GLY A 34 -8.39 -1.30 -1.66
C GLY A 34 -7.43 -0.98 -2.80
N LEU A 35 -6.42 -0.15 -2.53
CA LEU A 35 -5.40 0.20 -3.53
C LEU A 35 -4.52 -0.99 -3.88
N MET A 36 -4.14 -1.82 -2.90
CA MET A 36 -3.38 -3.06 -3.13
C MET A 36 -4.18 -4.05 -3.99
N ASN A 37 -5.50 -4.17 -3.77
CA ASN A 37 -6.34 -5.01 -4.61
C ASN A 37 -6.45 -4.48 -6.05
N THR A 38 -6.53 -3.17 -6.22
CA THR A 38 -6.47 -2.54 -7.55
C THR A 38 -5.11 -2.78 -8.21
N LEU A 39 -4.00 -2.59 -7.48
CA LEU A 39 -2.65 -2.84 -7.98
C LEU A 39 -2.50 -4.28 -8.46
N LYS A 40 -2.93 -5.26 -7.66
CA LYS A 40 -2.91 -6.68 -8.03
C LYS A 40 -3.61 -6.96 -9.38
N LYS A 41 -4.73 -6.30 -9.64
CA LYS A 41 -5.52 -6.50 -10.87
C LYS A 41 -4.90 -5.84 -12.09
N VAL A 42 -4.16 -4.76 -11.89
CA VAL A 42 -3.63 -3.95 -12.99
C VAL A 42 -2.21 -4.39 -13.34
N ASP A 43 -1.37 -4.62 -12.32
CA ASP A 43 0.02 -4.98 -12.47
C ASP A 43 0.46 -5.93 -11.35
N GLU A 44 0.41 -7.23 -11.66
CA GLU A 44 0.75 -8.29 -10.71
C GLU A 44 2.24 -8.26 -10.35
N ALA A 45 3.12 -7.94 -11.30
CA ALA A 45 4.56 -7.87 -11.07
C ALA A 45 4.94 -6.78 -10.04
N LEU A 46 4.31 -5.62 -10.11
CA LEU A 46 4.50 -4.54 -9.16
C LEU A 46 3.85 -4.86 -7.81
N TYR A 47 2.68 -5.51 -7.82
CA TYR A 47 2.06 -6.01 -6.61
C TYR A 47 2.97 -6.98 -5.86
N GLU A 48 3.57 -7.97 -6.52
CA GLU A 48 4.47 -8.93 -5.87
C GLU A 48 5.72 -8.27 -5.28
N LYS A 49 6.20 -7.17 -5.86
CA LYS A 49 7.31 -6.38 -5.31
C LYS A 49 6.91 -5.61 -4.05
N ILE A 50 5.72 -5.01 -4.03
CA ILE A 50 5.25 -4.16 -2.92
C ILE A 50 4.64 -4.98 -1.77
N MET A 51 4.08 -6.16 -2.07
CA MET A 51 3.45 -7.08 -1.12
C MET A 51 4.31 -7.42 0.11
N PRO A 52 5.62 -7.76 0.01
CA PRO A 52 6.45 -8.03 1.19
C PRO A 52 6.61 -6.80 2.08
N GLU A 53 6.82 -5.61 1.50
CA GLU A 53 6.90 -4.36 2.27
C GLU A 53 5.58 -4.01 2.95
N TYR A 54 4.47 -4.20 2.25
CA TYR A 54 3.14 -4.02 2.79
C TYR A 54 2.90 -4.94 4.00
N LYS A 55 3.18 -6.24 3.86
CA LYS A 55 3.03 -7.21 4.94
C LYS A 55 3.89 -6.88 6.14
N LYS A 56 5.15 -6.51 5.91
CA LYS A 56 6.08 -6.13 6.97
C LYS A 56 5.54 -4.93 7.76
N MET A 57 5.13 -3.88 7.05
CA MET A 57 4.50 -2.72 7.67
C MET A 57 3.23 -3.10 8.44
N VAL A 58 2.35 -3.94 7.86
CA VAL A 58 1.12 -4.35 8.53
C VAL A 58 1.44 -5.04 9.86
N THR A 59 2.39 -5.96 9.87
CA THR A 59 2.81 -6.65 11.09
C THR A 59 3.41 -5.67 12.09
N GLU A 60 4.33 -4.79 11.67
CA GLU A 60 4.97 -3.79 12.55
C GLU A 60 3.94 -2.83 13.15
N SER A 61 3.04 -2.27 12.34
CA SER A 61 2.02 -1.32 12.79
C SER A 61 0.94 -1.97 13.66
N ASN A 62 0.66 -3.26 13.51
CA ASN A 62 -0.33 -3.98 14.31
C ASN A 62 0.21 -4.42 15.69
N ILE A 63 1.54 -4.40 15.88
CA ILE A 63 2.20 -4.67 17.18
C ILE A 63 2.10 -3.45 18.11
N PHE A 64 1.91 -2.23 17.58
CA PHE A 64 1.76 -1.00 18.39
C PHE A 64 0.32 -0.73 18.85
N LYS A 65 -0.53 -1.75 18.96
CA LYS A 65 -1.92 -1.59 19.43
C LYS A 65 -2.13 -2.12 20.83
#